data_AF-A0AAW9YW54-F1
#
_entry.id   AF-A0AAW9YW54-F1
#
_cell.length_a   1.000
_cell.length_b   1.000
_cell.length_c   1.000
_cell.angle_alpha   90.00
_cell.angle_beta   90.00
_cell.angle_gamma   90.00
#
_symmetry.space_group_name_H-M   'P 1'
#
loop_
_entity.id
_entity.type
_entity.pdbx_description
1 polymer ?
#
loop_
_entity_poly.entity_id
_entity_poly.type
_entity_poly.pdbx_seq_one_letter_code
_entity_poly.pdbx_strand_id
1 'polypeptide(L)'
;MDKKAYNLKRTFEQPIVMYEFTDGLKINKGLRVDFWITFIIIWIVFLLAFLYLMKPLIMSISGLMFIYFTVAPYYLTKYVVKLKQDGKKLFFFLWDFILYILNVQMKHVKYSFDEEVHYQNKKITFK
;
A
#
# COMPACT_ATOMS: atom_id res chain seq x y z
N MET A 1 -35.64 -8.92 -18.01
CA MET A 1 -34.31 -8.30 -17.88
C MET A 1 -33.80 -8.65 -16.48
N ASP A 2 -33.01 -9.71 -16.36
CA ASP A 2 -32.55 -10.20 -15.05
C ASP A 2 -31.67 -9.14 -14.37
N LYS A 3 -32.12 -8.68 -13.19
CA LYS A 3 -31.28 -7.88 -12.29
C LYS A 3 -30.17 -8.80 -11.78
N LYS A 4 -29.05 -8.86 -12.50
CA LYS A 4 -27.81 -9.44 -11.98
C LYS A 4 -27.42 -8.63 -10.75
N ALA A 5 -27.60 -9.21 -9.57
CA ALA A 5 -27.08 -8.66 -8.33
C ALA A 5 -25.55 -8.65 -8.46
N TYR A 6 -24.99 -7.49 -8.77
CA TYR A 6 -23.54 -7.33 -8.84
C TYR A 6 -22.97 -7.52 -7.44
N ASN A 7 -22.15 -8.55 -7.27
CA ASN A 7 -21.47 -8.79 -6.00
C ASN A 7 -20.32 -7.78 -5.86
N LEU A 8 -20.65 -6.60 -5.33
CA LEU A 8 -19.73 -5.47 -5.15
C LEU A 8 -18.46 -5.86 -4.38
N LYS A 9 -18.57 -6.79 -3.42
CA LYS A 9 -17.41 -7.33 -2.67
C LYS A 9 -16.37 -7.92 -3.62
N ARG A 10 -16.81 -8.67 -4.63
CA ARG A 10 -15.92 -9.29 -5.63
C ARG A 10 -15.24 -8.24 -6.51
N THR A 11 -15.90 -7.12 -6.80
CA THR A 11 -15.34 -6.03 -7.62
C THR A 11 -14.23 -5.29 -6.88
N PHE A 12 -14.39 -5.02 -5.57
CA PHE A 12 -13.35 -4.37 -4.75
C PHE A 12 -12.14 -5.27 -4.48
N GLU A 13 -12.33 -6.60 -4.51
CA GLU A 13 -11.25 -7.57 -4.28
C GLU A 13 -10.35 -7.80 -5.50
N GLN A 14 -10.77 -7.42 -6.71
CA GLN A 14 -9.97 -7.64 -7.92
C GLN A 14 -8.69 -6.79 -7.89
N PRO A 15 -7.50 -7.35 -8.17
CA PRO A 15 -6.27 -6.58 -8.28
C PRO A 15 -6.41 -5.50 -9.35
N ILE A 16 -5.68 -4.39 -9.21
CA ILE A 16 -5.71 -3.33 -10.22
C ILE A 16 -4.83 -3.81 -11.36
N VAL A 17 -5.46 -4.17 -12.48
CA VAL A 17 -4.78 -4.72 -13.64
C VAL A 17 -4.84 -3.73 -14.79
N MET A 18 -3.69 -3.29 -15.29
CA MET A 18 -3.59 -2.51 -16.52
C MET A 18 -3.38 -3.45 -17.71
N TYR A 19 -4.26 -3.34 -18.70
CA TYR A 19 -4.19 -4.09 -19.96
C TYR A 19 -3.66 -3.24 -21.12
N GLU A 20 -3.78 -1.91 -21.01
CA GLU A 20 -3.43 -0.94 -22.04
C GLU A 20 -2.60 0.19 -21.42
N PHE A 21 -1.44 0.46 -22.02
CA PHE A 21 -0.52 1.53 -21.57
C PHE A 21 -0.48 2.71 -22.57
N THR A 22 -0.88 2.50 -23.83
CA THR A 22 -0.90 3.48 -24.93
C THR A 22 -1.87 2.97 -26.02
N ASP A 23 -2.38 3.85 -26.89
CA ASP A 23 -3.35 3.58 -28.00
C ASP A 23 -3.01 2.40 -28.95
N GLY A 24 -1.82 1.80 -28.87
CA GLY A 24 -1.42 0.63 -29.67
C GLY A 24 -0.85 -0.56 -28.89
N LEU A 25 -0.65 -0.48 -27.57
CA LEU A 25 0.02 -1.53 -26.79
C LEU A 25 -0.97 -2.23 -25.84
N LYS A 26 -1.58 -3.30 -26.34
CA LYS A 26 -2.43 -4.23 -25.57
C LYS A 26 -1.58 -5.41 -25.09
N ILE A 27 -1.49 -5.60 -23.78
CA ILE A 27 -0.77 -6.73 -23.19
C ILE A 27 -1.78 -7.84 -22.84
N ASN A 28 -1.61 -9.03 -23.44
CA ASN A 28 -2.52 -10.17 -23.23
C ASN A 28 -2.56 -10.66 -21.79
N LYS A 29 -1.50 -10.46 -21.01
CA LYS A 29 -1.47 -10.68 -19.57
C LYS A 29 -1.46 -9.33 -18.88
N GLY A 30 -2.61 -8.93 -18.34
CA GLY A 30 -2.72 -7.67 -17.65
C GLY A 30 -1.71 -7.56 -16.51
N LEU A 31 -1.03 -6.42 -16.44
CA LEU A 31 -0.01 -6.16 -15.43
C LEU A 31 -0.69 -5.72 -14.14
N ARG A 32 -0.47 -6.49 -13.07
CA ARG A 32 -0.92 -6.16 -11.72
C ARG A 32 -0.11 -5.00 -11.17
N VAL A 33 -0.67 -3.79 -11.28
CA VAL A 33 0.01 -2.53 -10.93
C VAL A 33 0.34 -2.52 -9.45
N ASP A 34 -0.59 -2.99 -8.62
CA ASP A 34 -0.41 -3.17 -7.18
C ASP A 34 0.80 -4.03 -6.84
N PHE A 35 1.01 -5.14 -7.56
CA PHE A 35 2.17 -6.00 -7.38
C PHE A 35 3.47 -5.31 -7.78
N TRP A 36 3.52 -4.70 -8.97
CA TRP A 36 4.76 -4.10 -9.48
C TRP A 36 5.20 -2.87 -8.70
N ILE A 37 4.27 -2.00 -8.29
CA ILE A 37 4.58 -0.85 -7.43
C ILE A 37 5.15 -1.34 -6.09
N THR A 38 4.48 -2.30 -5.46
CA THR A 38 4.92 -2.85 -4.17
C THR A 38 6.29 -3.53 -4.31
N PHE A 39 6.53 -4.23 -5.42
CA PHE A 39 7.82 -4.86 -5.72
C PHE A 39 8.94 -3.83 -5.83
N ILE A 40 8.74 -2.74 -6.59
CA ILE A 40 9.76 -1.69 -6.76
C ILE A 40 10.11 -1.07 -5.41
N ILE A 41 9.09 -0.76 -4.58
CA ILE A 41 9.32 -0.19 -3.25
C ILE A 41 10.14 -1.14 -2.37
N ILE A 42 9.76 -2.41 -2.29
CA ILE A 42 10.49 -3.42 -1.51
C ILE A 42 11.91 -3.58 -2.04
N TRP A 43 12.08 -3.61 -3.36
CA TRP A 43 13.40 -3.74 -3.98
C TRP A 43 14.31 -2.56 -3.64
N ILE A 44 13.80 -1.33 -3.64
CA ILE A 44 14.54 -0.13 -3.20
C ILE A 44 14.96 -0.27 -1.73
N VAL A 45 14.06 -0.73 -0.85
CA VAL A 45 14.39 -0.98 0.57
C VAL A 45 15.52 -2.00 0.69
N PHE A 46 15.47 -3.09 -0.08
CA PHE A 46 16.52 -4.10 -0.11
C PHE A 46 17.85 -3.54 -0.62
N LEU A 47 17.81 -2.67 -1.64
CA LEU A 47 18.99 -1.99 -2.17
C LEU A 47 19.62 -1.05 -1.12
N LEU A 48 18.80 -0.26 -0.42
CA LEU A 48 19.30 0.59 0.67
C LEU A 48 19.89 -0.26 1.80
N ALA A 49 19.20 -1.31 2.24
CA ALA A 49 19.71 -2.22 3.26
C ALA A 49 21.02 -2.91 2.83
N PHE A 50 21.17 -3.23 1.54
CA PHE A 50 22.42 -3.73 0.99
C PHE A 50 23.54 -2.71 1.11
N LEU A 51 23.32 -1.48 0.65
CA LEU A 51 24.35 -0.43 0.63
C LEU A 51 24.85 -0.04 2.02
N TYR A 52 23.95 0.02 3.01
CA TYR A 52 24.27 0.55 4.34
C TYR A 52 24.66 -0.51 5.37
N LEU A 53 24.15 -1.75 5.28
CA LEU A 53 24.30 -2.72 6.37
C LEU A 53 24.64 -4.14 5.89
N MET A 54 23.95 -4.62 4.86
CA MET A 54 23.97 -6.05 4.50
C MET A 54 25.06 -6.44 3.49
N LYS A 55 25.78 -5.47 2.90
CA LYS A 55 26.86 -5.71 1.94
C LYS A 55 27.86 -6.81 2.35
N PRO A 56 28.49 -6.79 3.56
CA PRO A 56 29.49 -7.79 3.92
C PRO A 56 28.89 -9.19 4.04
N LEU A 57 27.69 -9.32 4.61
CA LEU A 57 27.00 -10.60 4.76
C LEU A 57 26.62 -11.19 3.40
N ILE A 58 26.08 -10.37 2.51
CA ILE A 58 25.57 -10.84 1.21
C ILE A 58 26.72 -11.18 0.25
N MET A 59 27.82 -10.43 0.32
CA MET A 59 29.02 -10.70 -0.49
C MET A 59 29.84 -11.88 0.05
N SER A 60 29.64 -12.32 1.30
CA SER A 60 30.40 -13.43 1.89
C SER A 60 30.07 -14.80 1.30
N ILE A 61 28.88 -14.97 0.70
CA ILE A 61 28.41 -16.24 0.16
C ILE A 61 28.10 -16.08 -1.33
N SER A 62 28.76 -16.89 -2.16
CA SER A 62 28.49 -16.92 -3.61
C SER A 62 27.04 -17.35 -3.88
N GLY A 63 26.35 -16.59 -4.74
CA GLY A 63 24.93 -16.83 -5.09
C GLY A 63 23.91 -16.17 -4.16
N LEU A 64 24.29 -15.73 -2.96
CA LEU A 64 23.36 -15.08 -2.02
C LEU A 64 22.88 -13.72 -2.54
N MET A 65 23.71 -13.03 -3.32
CA MET A 65 23.34 -11.79 -4.00
C MET A 65 22.13 -11.98 -4.93
N PHE A 66 22.09 -13.08 -5.69
CA PHE A 66 20.96 -13.36 -6.57
C PHE A 66 19.68 -13.59 -5.77
N ILE A 67 19.75 -14.40 -4.72
CA ILE A 67 18.62 -14.69 -3.83
C ILE A 67 18.11 -13.40 -3.17
N TYR A 68 19.01 -12.56 -2.69
CA TYR A 68 18.69 -11.32 -2.01
C TYR A 68 17.99 -10.30 -2.91
N PHE A 69 18.43 -10.13 -4.16
CA PHE A 69 17.86 -9.11 -5.06
C PHE A 69 16.68 -9.60 -5.90
N THR A 70 16.45 -10.90 -6.00
CA THR A 70 15.38 -11.45 -6.84
C THR A 70 14.35 -12.22 -6.01
N VAL A 71 14.76 -13.33 -5.39
CA VAL A 71 13.89 -14.27 -4.70
C VAL A 71 13.24 -13.61 -3.48
N ALA A 72 14.04 -13.01 -2.60
CA ALA A 72 13.55 -12.40 -1.38
C ALA A 72 12.51 -11.28 -1.62
N PRO A 73 12.80 -10.23 -2.43
CA PRO A 73 11.83 -9.16 -2.69
C PRO A 73 10.59 -9.68 -3.42
N TYR A 74 10.73 -10.66 -4.32
CA TYR A 74 9.58 -11.25 -5.03
C TYR A 74 8.60 -11.93 -4.07
N TYR A 75 9.10 -12.80 -3.19
CA TYR A 75 8.26 -13.49 -2.21
C TYR A 75 7.68 -12.53 -1.18
N LEU A 76 8.49 -11.58 -0.70
CA LEU A 76 8.02 -10.58 0.27
C LEU A 76 6.89 -9.74 -0.33
N THR A 77 7.02 -9.30 -1.58
CA THR A 77 5.94 -8.61 -2.31
C THR A 77 4.68 -9.47 -2.40
N LYS A 78 4.83 -10.76 -2.73
CA LYS A 78 3.70 -11.69 -2.82
C LYS A 78 2.97 -11.84 -1.48
N TYR A 79 3.68 -11.79 -0.35
CA TYR A 79 3.06 -11.79 0.98
C TYR A 79 2.39 -10.46 1.30
N VAL A 80 3.09 -9.34 1.08
CA VAL A 80 2.59 -7.99 1.39
C VAL A 80 1.31 -7.67 0.62
N VAL A 81 1.24 -7.98 -0.67
CA VAL A 81 0.05 -7.71 -1.49
C VAL A 81 -1.14 -8.60 -1.10
N LYS A 82 -0.89 -9.75 -0.46
CA LYS A 82 -1.96 -10.62 0.08
C LYS A 82 -2.52 -10.12 1.41
N LEU A 83 -1.81 -9.24 2.12
CA LEU A 83 -2.28 -8.71 3.39
C LEU A 83 -3.52 -7.84 3.16
N LYS A 84 -4.61 -8.21 3.84
CA LYS A 84 -5.83 -7.43 3.91
C LYS A 84 -6.01 -7.00 5.36
N GLN A 85 -5.57 -5.79 5.70
CA GLN A 85 -5.86 -5.19 7.00
C GLN A 85 -7.27 -4.61 6.96
N ASP A 86 -8.11 -4.99 7.92
CA ASP A 86 -9.52 -4.58 8.03
C ASP A 86 -10.35 -4.80 6.74
N GLY A 87 -10.01 -5.85 5.98
CA GLY A 87 -10.68 -6.18 4.72
C GLY A 87 -10.34 -5.24 3.54
N LYS A 88 -9.56 -4.17 3.77
CA LYS A 88 -9.04 -3.27 2.73
C LYS A 88 -7.70 -3.77 2.21
N LYS A 89 -7.36 -3.41 0.96
CA LYS A 89 -6.00 -3.63 0.45
C LYS A 89 -5.05 -2.70 1.20
N LEU A 90 -3.84 -3.19 1.46
CA LEU A 90 -2.81 -2.47 2.21
C LEU A 90 -2.57 -1.04 1.69
N PHE A 91 -2.56 -0.82 0.37
CA PHE A 91 -2.37 0.51 -0.22
C PHE A 91 -3.45 1.52 0.24
N PHE A 92 -4.73 1.13 0.18
CA PHE A 92 -5.82 2.01 0.61
C PHE A 92 -5.78 2.25 2.11
N PHE A 93 -5.46 1.22 2.89
CA PHE A 93 -5.26 1.36 4.33
C PHE A 93 -4.15 2.37 4.65
N LEU A 94 -2.98 2.25 4.01
CA LEU A 94 -1.86 3.15 4.23
C LEU A 94 -2.18 4.58 3.81
N TRP A 95 -2.90 4.76 2.70
CA TRP A 95 -3.32 6.08 2.25
C TRP A 95 -4.28 6.74 3.26
N ASP A 96 -5.31 6.01 3.70
CA ASP A 96 -6.23 6.46 4.74
C ASP A 96 -5.48 6.81 6.03
N PHE A 97 -4.51 5.98 6.41
CA PHE A 97 -3.66 6.18 7.59
C PHE A 97 -2.78 7.43 7.48
N ILE A 98 -2.17 7.69 6.33
CA ILE A 98 -1.39 8.91 6.09
C ILE A 98 -2.30 10.14 6.20
N LEU A 99 -3.48 10.11 5.57
CA LEU A 99 -4.45 11.21 5.67
C LEU A 99 -4.89 11.45 7.11
N TYR A 100 -5.11 10.38 7.88
CA TYR A 100 -5.42 10.44 9.30
C TYR A 100 -4.29 11.10 10.09
N ILE A 101 -3.03 10.70 9.88
CA ILE A 101 -1.89 11.32 10.56
C ILE A 101 -1.80 12.80 10.21
N LEU A 102 -1.86 13.14 8.92
CA LEU A 102 -1.66 14.52 8.45
C LEU A 102 -2.78 15.47 8.89
N ASN A 103 -4.03 15.00 8.89
CA ASN A 103 -5.18 15.87 9.16
C ASN A 103 -5.71 15.79 10.59
N VAL A 104 -5.55 14.64 11.26
CA VAL A 104 -6.10 14.44 12.60
C VAL A 104 -4.99 14.54 13.64
N GLN A 105 -3.99 13.66 13.55
CA GLN A 105 -2.97 13.54 14.58
C GLN A 105 -2.07 14.77 14.65
N MET A 106 -1.55 15.25 13.52
CA MET A 106 -0.64 16.40 13.49
C MET A 106 -1.34 17.74 13.73
N LYS A 107 -2.60 17.87 13.32
CA LYS A 107 -3.38 19.09 13.58
C LYS A 107 -4.04 19.08 14.98
N HIS A 108 -3.86 18.00 15.76
CA HIS A 108 -4.50 17.78 17.06
C HIS A 108 -6.02 17.99 17.03
N VAL A 109 -6.65 17.72 15.89
CA VAL A 109 -8.09 17.91 15.69
C VAL A 109 -8.80 16.71 16.32
N LYS A 110 -9.78 16.99 17.18
CA LYS A 110 -10.59 15.95 17.82
C LYS A 110 -11.94 15.88 17.12
N TYR A 111 -12.28 14.70 16.65
CA TYR A 111 -13.57 14.40 16.04
C TYR A 111 -14.48 13.70 17.04
N SER A 112 -15.77 14.03 17.00
CA SER A 112 -16.84 13.33 17.72
C SER A 112 -18.00 13.17 16.75
N PHE A 113 -18.42 11.94 16.47
CA PHE A 113 -19.46 11.62 15.48
C PHE A 113 -19.22 12.29 14.10
N ASP A 114 -18.01 12.16 13.55
CA ASP A 114 -17.58 12.72 12.27
C ASP A 114 -17.59 14.26 12.15
N GLU A 115 -17.89 14.98 13.24
CA GLU A 115 -17.77 16.43 13.31
C GLU A 115 -16.51 16.86 14.09
N GLU A 116 -15.85 17.90 13.60
CA GLU A 116 -14.71 18.52 14.29
C GLU A 116 -15.19 19.28 15.53
N VAL A 117 -14.67 18.91 16.70
CA VAL A 117 -15.05 19.55 17.97
C VAL A 117 -14.28 20.85 18.16
N HIS A 118 -14.83 21.95 17.66
CA HIS A 118 -14.18 23.27 17.68
C HIS A 118 -14.05 23.93 19.07
N TYR A 119 -14.73 23.42 20.09
CA TYR A 119 -14.92 24.14 21.37
C TYR A 119 -14.10 23.61 22.55
N GLN A 120 -13.31 22.53 22.41
CA GLN A 120 -12.58 21.98 23.56
C GLN A 120 -11.48 22.91 24.12
N ASN A 121 -10.93 23.80 23.29
CA ASN A 121 -9.90 24.75 23.70
C ASN A 121 -10.46 26.14 24.10
N LYS A 122 -11.77 26.34 24.03
CA LYS A 122 -12.40 27.62 24.40
C LYS A 122 -12.99 27.51 25.80
N LYS A 123 -12.62 28.45 26.68
CA LYS A 123 -13.26 28.60 27.99
C LYS A 123 -14.69 29.07 27.76
N ILE A 124 -15.65 28.16 27.94
CA ILE A 124 -17.07 28.45 27.78
C ILE A 124 -17.50 29.30 28.98
N THR A 125 -17.74 30.60 28.76
CA THR A 125 -18.41 31.47 29.73
C THR A 125 -19.87 31.57 29.37
N PHE A 126 -20.74 31.06 30.23
CA PHE A 126 -22.17 31.30 30.18
C PHE A 126 -22.44 32.72 30.72
N LYS A 127 -23.19 33.51 29.95
CA LYS A 127 -23.74 34.79 30.41
C LYS A 127 -25.08 34.56 31.09
#